data_AF-A0A8J1T5G9-F1
#
_entry.id   AF-A0A8J1T5G9-F1
#
_cell.length_a   1.000
_cell.length_b   1.000
_cell.length_c   1.000
_cell.angle_alpha   90.00
_cell.angle_beta   90.00
_cell.angle_gamma   90.00
#
_symmetry.space_group_name_H-M   'P 1'
#
loop_
_entity.id
_entity.type
_entity.pdbx_description
1 polymer ?
#
loop_
_entity_poly.entity_id
_entity_poly.type
_entity_poly.pdbx_seq_one_letter_code
_entity_poly.pdbx_strand_id
1 'polypeptide(L)'
;YQFCCRNDPFDSDEFWPIQLPNSKPFYLFRHASSTCQAVAGMAVTTDKIRFDEKDDPNHERTGAVPYDPISRNQYSFQLCYYYPLNYGCNYEITLDENNPSATIQTPNYPNNYNPEQICNWFIKAPQEARVNVYFETFDVHGGLDGVSNHETNCKDFVEIRQSLPGQKGIKVCGGNMSRSWIAETNLMWLTL
;
A
#
# COMPACT_ATOMS: atom_id res chain seq x y z
N TYR A 1 23.65 2.50 17.33
CA TYR A 1 22.34 2.38 16.66
C TYR A 1 21.33 1.94 17.70
N GLN A 2 20.68 2.89 18.36
CA GLN A 2 19.56 2.60 19.26
C GLN A 2 18.30 2.63 18.40
N PHE A 3 17.73 1.47 18.12
CA PHE A 3 16.39 1.44 17.54
C PHE A 3 15.42 1.84 18.66
N CYS A 4 14.62 2.88 18.42
CA CYS A 4 13.59 3.33 19.36
C CYS A 4 12.41 2.36 19.29
N CYS A 5 12.02 1.82 20.45
CA CYS A 5 10.68 1.30 20.68
C CYS A 5 10.04 2.22 21.70
N ARG A 6 8.89 2.81 21.36
CA ARG A 6 8.07 3.51 22.36
C ARG A 6 7.40 2.44 23.23
N ASN A 7 7.29 2.63 24.54
CA ASN A 7 6.60 1.68 25.43
C ASN A 7 5.53 2.41 26.27
N ASP A 8 4.99 3.50 25.73
CA ASP A 8 3.94 4.27 26.38
C ASP A 8 2.55 3.78 25.97
N PRO A 9 1.47 4.18 26.66
CA PRO A 9 0.11 3.72 26.37
C PRO A 9 -0.44 4.17 25.01
N PHE A 10 0.28 5.03 24.28
CA PHE A 10 -0.13 5.56 22.99
C PHE A 10 0.58 4.87 21.83
N ASP A 11 1.34 3.81 22.08
CA ASP A 11 2.17 3.13 21.09
C ASP A 11 1.43 2.72 19.81
N SER A 12 0.14 2.39 19.89
CA SER A 12 -0.74 2.10 18.75
C SER A 12 -1.62 3.27 18.29
N ASP A 13 -1.45 4.47 18.85
CA ASP A 13 -2.28 5.64 18.56
C ASP A 13 -1.79 6.36 17.29
N GLU A 14 -2.63 6.37 16.26
CA GLU A 14 -2.39 7.08 15.00
C GLU A 14 -2.35 8.61 15.16
N PHE A 15 -2.96 9.16 16.23
CA PHE A 15 -2.90 10.60 16.51
C PHE A 15 -1.53 11.07 17.02
N TRP A 16 -0.73 10.15 17.56
CA TRP A 16 0.59 10.46 18.09
C TRP A 16 1.66 9.53 17.50
N PRO A 17 1.95 9.64 16.20
CA PRO A 17 2.90 8.75 15.56
C PRO A 17 4.35 9.08 15.97
N ILE A 18 5.20 8.06 16.02
CA ILE A 18 6.62 8.20 16.31
C ILE A 18 7.30 8.86 15.10
N GLN A 19 8.24 9.77 15.38
CA GLN A 19 9.07 10.40 14.37
C GLN A 19 10.32 9.56 14.13
N LEU A 20 10.43 8.97 12.94
CA LEU A 20 11.59 8.21 12.48
C LEU A 20 11.97 8.67 11.06
N PRO A 21 13.21 8.40 10.60
CA PRO A 21 13.59 8.68 9.21
C PRO A 21 12.63 8.00 8.23
N ASN A 22 11.89 8.80 7.47
CA ASN A 22 10.78 8.32 6.65
C ASN A 22 11.02 8.38 5.13
N SER A 23 12.28 8.48 4.71
CA SER A 23 12.62 8.55 3.28
C SER A 23 12.77 7.18 2.60
N LYS A 24 12.97 6.12 3.38
CA LYS A 24 13.21 4.75 2.88
C LYS A 24 12.52 3.74 3.79
N PRO A 25 12.16 2.56 3.25
CA PRO A 25 11.59 1.50 4.08
C PRO A 25 12.55 0.99 5.16
N PHE A 26 12.00 0.51 6.27
CA PHE A 26 12.75 -0.11 7.36
C PHE A 26 11.91 -1.09 8.17
N TYR A 27 12.57 -1.94 8.96
CA TYR A 27 11.93 -2.88 9.88
C TYR A 27 12.13 -2.44 11.33
N LEU A 28 11.08 -2.64 12.15
CA LEU A 28 11.19 -2.63 13.61
C LEU A 28 10.67 -3.96 14.18
N PHE A 29 11.25 -4.40 15.29
CA PHE A 29 10.68 -5.50 16.06
C PHE A 29 9.44 -5.02 16.79
N ARG A 30 8.37 -5.83 16.72
CA ARG A 30 7.18 -5.57 17.51
C ARG A 30 7.43 -6.03 18.95
N HIS A 31 7.36 -5.10 19.89
CA HIS A 31 7.62 -5.37 21.31
C HIS A 31 6.34 -5.15 22.13
N ALA A 32 5.91 -6.17 22.88
CA ALA A 32 4.82 -6.18 23.87
C ALA A 32 3.38 -5.84 23.39
N SER A 33 3.19 -5.16 22.27
CA SER A 33 1.88 -4.81 21.71
C SER A 33 1.34 -5.84 20.70
N SER A 34 0.02 -5.89 20.55
CA SER A 34 -0.67 -6.71 19.53
C SER A 34 -0.68 -6.06 18.14
N THR A 35 -0.26 -4.80 18.03
CA THR A 35 -0.22 -4.01 16.79
C THR A 35 1.14 -3.35 16.60
N CYS A 36 1.43 -2.92 15.36
CA CYS A 36 2.61 -2.12 15.07
C CYS A 36 2.40 -0.67 15.50
N GLN A 37 3.49 0.00 15.88
CA GLN A 37 3.44 1.40 16.28
C GLN A 37 3.20 2.30 15.08
N ALA A 38 2.46 3.39 15.24
CA ALA A 38 2.31 4.37 14.16
C ALA A 38 3.62 5.14 13.95
N VAL A 39 4.04 5.31 12.69
CA VAL A 39 5.20 6.13 12.30
C VAL A 39 4.74 7.20 11.35
N ALA A 40 5.19 8.44 11.57
CA ALA A 40 4.69 9.58 10.82
C ALA A 40 5.10 9.52 9.33
N GLY A 41 4.10 9.61 8.44
CA GLY A 41 4.30 9.58 6.99
C GLY A 41 4.66 8.21 6.42
N MET A 42 4.38 7.15 7.17
CA MET A 42 4.73 5.76 6.84
C MET A 42 3.50 4.87 6.95
N ALA A 43 3.28 4.02 5.95
CA ALA A 43 2.42 2.86 6.09
C ALA A 43 3.19 1.72 6.77
N VAL A 44 2.47 0.76 7.34
CA VAL A 44 3.07 -0.39 8.02
C VAL A 44 2.36 -1.69 7.66
N THR A 45 3.14 -2.73 7.38
CA THR A 45 2.65 -4.11 7.32
C THR A 45 3.31 -4.96 8.40
N THR A 46 2.64 -6.02 8.83
CA THR A 46 3.18 -6.96 9.83
C THR A 46 3.62 -8.24 9.16
N ASP A 47 4.88 -8.62 9.38
CA ASP A 47 5.43 -9.91 9.00
C ASP A 47 5.68 -10.78 10.22
N LYS A 48 5.59 -12.10 10.06
CA LYS A 48 5.84 -13.06 11.13
C LYS A 48 6.91 -14.05 10.69
N ILE A 49 8.05 -14.02 11.35
CA ILE A 49 9.10 -15.01 11.14
C ILE A 49 8.92 -16.13 12.16
N ARG A 50 8.86 -17.37 11.68
CA ARG A 50 8.75 -18.58 12.50
C ARG A 50 10.07 -19.33 12.48
N PHE A 51 10.49 -19.78 13.65
CA PHE A 51 11.66 -20.60 13.85
C PHE A 51 11.21 -21.94 14.41
N ASP A 52 11.81 -23.00 13.89
CA ASP A 52 11.62 -24.36 14.36
C ASP A 52 13.00 -24.92 14.75
N GLU A 53 13.23 -25.06 16.05
CA GLU A 53 14.48 -25.57 16.63
C GLU A 53 14.44 -27.09 16.84
N LYS A 54 13.57 -27.82 16.15
CA LYS A 54 13.50 -29.30 16.27
C LYS A 54 14.83 -30.01 16.02
N ASP A 55 15.73 -29.40 15.25
CA ASP A 55 17.04 -29.98 14.92
C ASP A 55 18.20 -29.44 15.78
N ASP A 56 17.94 -28.51 16.71
CA ASP A 56 18.95 -28.01 17.66
C ASP A 56 18.88 -28.80 18.98
N PRO A 57 19.86 -29.64 19.31
CA PRO A 57 19.87 -30.44 20.54
C PRO A 57 19.98 -29.58 21.81
N ASN A 58 20.55 -28.39 21.71
CA ASN A 58 20.86 -27.53 22.86
C ASN A 58 19.79 -26.46 23.11
N HIS A 59 18.93 -26.18 22.12
CA HIS A 59 17.85 -25.18 22.20
C HIS A 59 18.33 -23.85 22.84
N GLU A 60 19.57 -23.45 22.55
CA GLU A 60 20.22 -22.33 23.24
C GLU A 60 19.69 -21.01 22.71
N ARG A 61 18.86 -20.35 23.52
CA ARG A 61 18.32 -19.03 23.20
C ARG A 61 19.16 -17.95 23.87
N THR A 62 19.78 -17.09 23.06
CA THR A 62 20.57 -15.96 23.54
C THR A 62 20.05 -14.66 22.95
N GLY A 63 20.14 -13.57 23.72
CA GLY A 63 19.70 -12.23 23.30
C GLY A 63 18.30 -11.83 23.78
N ALA A 64 18.03 -10.53 23.72
CA ALA A 64 16.79 -9.90 24.20
C ALA A 64 15.85 -9.53 23.02
N VAL A 65 15.55 -10.49 22.14
CA VAL A 65 14.59 -10.28 21.04
C VAL A 65 13.21 -10.70 21.53
N PRO A 66 12.15 -9.88 21.35
CA PRO A 66 10.79 -10.29 21.70
C PRO A 66 10.36 -11.48 20.83
N TYR A 67 10.08 -12.63 21.45
CA TYR A 67 9.54 -13.81 20.78
C TYR A 67 8.25 -14.29 21.44
N ASP A 68 7.30 -14.71 20.61
CA ASP A 68 6.07 -15.40 20.98
C ASP A 68 6.30 -16.92 20.91
N PRO A 69 6.24 -17.66 22.02
CA PRO A 69 6.33 -19.12 21.99
C PRO A 69 5.09 -19.72 21.31
N ILE A 70 5.30 -20.61 20.33
CA ILE A 70 4.22 -21.33 19.63
C ILE A 70 4.10 -22.76 20.20
N SER A 71 5.22 -23.45 20.36
CA SER A 71 5.31 -24.78 20.97
C SER A 71 6.69 -24.98 21.61
N ARG A 72 6.95 -26.17 22.18
CA ARG A 72 8.19 -26.48 22.93
C ARG A 72 9.47 -26.01 22.21
N ASN A 73 9.52 -26.16 20.89
CA ASN A 73 10.68 -25.85 20.04
C ASN A 73 10.35 -24.89 18.89
N GLN A 74 9.16 -24.28 18.90
CA GLN A 74 8.76 -23.33 17.87
C GLN A 74 8.45 -21.99 18.50
N TYR A 75 9.03 -20.95 17.92
CA TYR A 75 8.76 -19.58 18.32
C TYR A 75 8.66 -18.71 17.09
N SER A 76 8.15 -17.52 17.29
CA SER A 76 8.08 -16.52 16.26
C SER A 76 8.35 -15.16 16.82
N PHE A 77 8.85 -14.26 16.01
CA PHE A 77 8.76 -12.84 16.30
C PHE A 77 8.03 -12.13 15.18
N GLN A 78 7.43 -11.00 15.53
CA GLN A 78 6.67 -10.18 14.60
C GLN A 78 7.50 -8.95 14.24
N LEU A 79 7.54 -8.66 12.95
CA LEU A 79 8.23 -7.51 12.39
C LEU A 79 7.19 -6.53 11.86
N CYS A 80 7.45 -5.25 12.08
CA CYS A 80 6.71 -4.16 11.48
C CYS A 80 7.56 -3.60 10.35
N TYR A 81 7.09 -3.76 9.11
CA TYR A 81 7.73 -3.23 7.92
C TYR A 81 7.10 -1.89 7.57
N TYR A 82 7.87 -0.82 7.75
CA TYR A 82 7.44 0.55 7.46
C TYR A 82 7.94 0.96 6.09
N TYR A 83 7.08 1.63 5.32
CA TYR A 83 7.46 2.18 4.02
C TYR A 83 6.73 3.50 3.74
N PRO A 84 7.38 4.42 3.00
CA PRO A 84 6.80 5.73 2.71
C PRO A 84 5.45 5.59 2.01
N LEU A 85 4.52 6.52 2.24
CA LEU A 85 3.20 6.51 1.58
C LEU A 85 3.28 6.65 0.05
N ASN A 86 4.40 7.10 -0.52
CA ASN A 86 4.63 7.12 -1.97
C ASN A 86 5.37 5.89 -2.50
N TYR A 87 5.75 4.93 -1.64
CA TYR A 87 6.52 3.77 -2.03
C TYR A 87 5.68 2.80 -2.87
N GLY A 88 6.19 2.41 -4.04
CA GLY A 88 5.49 1.52 -4.98
C GLY A 88 4.44 2.19 -5.87
N CYS A 89 4.23 3.51 -5.76
CA CYS A 89 3.39 4.30 -6.67
C CYS A 89 3.99 5.69 -6.90
N ASN A 90 3.24 6.66 -7.46
CA ASN A 90 3.74 8.01 -7.76
C ASN A 90 4.86 8.02 -8.82
N TYR A 91 4.63 7.36 -9.95
CA TYR A 91 5.58 7.29 -11.06
C TYR A 91 4.93 7.56 -12.43
N GLU A 92 5.77 7.85 -13.42
CA GLU A 92 5.39 8.01 -14.81
C GLU A 92 5.52 6.69 -15.57
N ILE A 93 4.58 6.44 -16.47
CA ILE A 93 4.52 5.30 -17.37
C ILE A 93 4.60 5.84 -18.79
N THR A 94 5.66 5.48 -19.50
CA THR A 94 5.80 5.79 -20.93
C THR A 94 5.54 4.53 -21.74
N LEU A 95 4.56 4.60 -22.64
CA LEU A 95 4.25 3.56 -23.62
C LEU A 95 4.93 3.91 -24.94
N ASP A 96 5.34 2.88 -25.68
CA ASP A 96 5.95 3.02 -27.00
C ASP A 96 5.53 1.88 -27.94
N GLU A 97 6.05 1.86 -29.16
CA GLU A 97 5.71 0.83 -30.17
C GLU A 97 6.13 -0.59 -29.75
N ASN A 98 7.19 -0.72 -28.95
CA ASN A 98 7.68 -2.01 -28.46
C ASN A 98 6.98 -2.42 -27.16
N ASN A 99 6.53 -1.44 -26.36
CA ASN A 99 5.84 -1.62 -25.08
C ASN A 99 4.54 -0.80 -25.07
N PRO A 100 3.51 -1.25 -25.83
CA PRO A 100 2.28 -0.48 -26.03
C PRO A 100 1.30 -0.55 -24.85
N SER A 101 1.61 -1.34 -23.81
CA SER A 101 0.78 -1.51 -22.62
C SER A 101 1.61 -1.65 -21.36
N ALA A 102 0.99 -1.32 -20.22
CA ALA A 102 1.57 -1.49 -18.89
C ALA A 102 0.46 -1.89 -17.91
N THR A 103 0.82 -2.68 -16.90
CA THR A 103 -0.08 -3.05 -15.80
C THR A 103 0.27 -2.22 -14.58
N ILE A 104 -0.75 -1.60 -13.98
CA ILE A 104 -0.63 -0.81 -12.75
C ILE A 104 -1.30 -1.60 -11.63
N GLN A 105 -0.65 -1.65 -10.48
CA GLN A 105 -1.19 -2.28 -9.28
C GLN A 105 -1.02 -1.33 -8.09
N THR A 106 -1.89 -1.46 -7.10
CA THR A 106 -1.67 -0.81 -5.82
C THR A 106 -0.44 -1.45 -5.15
N PRO A 107 0.35 -0.69 -4.35
CA PRO A 107 1.63 -1.17 -3.82
C PRO A 107 1.56 -2.49 -3.03
N ASN A 108 0.39 -2.81 -2.46
CA ASN A 108 0.17 -3.99 -1.61
C ASN A 108 -0.56 -5.14 -2.32
N TYR A 109 -1.00 -4.96 -3.57
CA TYR A 109 -1.76 -5.98 -4.29
C TYR A 109 -1.03 -7.34 -4.26
N PRO A 110 -1.71 -8.47 -3.96
CA PRO A 110 -3.16 -8.66 -3.91
C PRO A 110 -3.83 -8.32 -2.57
N ASN A 111 -3.09 -7.79 -1.59
CA ASN A 111 -3.67 -7.32 -0.34
C ASN A 111 -4.29 -5.92 -0.51
N ASN A 112 -5.02 -5.48 0.53
CA ASN A 112 -5.64 -4.16 0.56
C ASN A 112 -4.61 -3.04 0.36
N TYR A 113 -5.00 -2.00 -0.39
CA TYR A 113 -4.25 -0.76 -0.46
C TYR A 113 -4.18 -0.10 0.93
N ASN A 114 -3.17 0.74 1.14
CA ASN A 114 -3.00 1.38 2.44
C ASN A 114 -4.03 2.49 2.67
N PRO A 115 -4.51 2.65 3.91
CA PRO A 115 -5.27 3.84 4.26
C PRO A 115 -4.42 5.10 4.07
N GLU A 116 -5.06 6.20 3.70
CA GLU A 116 -4.46 7.54 3.52
C GLU A 116 -3.35 7.65 2.45
N GLN A 117 -3.02 6.55 1.76
CA GLN A 117 -2.05 6.55 0.68
C GLN A 117 -2.67 7.14 -0.59
N ILE A 118 -2.07 8.22 -1.08
CA ILE A 118 -2.42 8.82 -2.37
C ILE A 118 -1.41 8.35 -3.42
N CYS A 119 -1.90 7.62 -4.41
CA CYS A 119 -1.10 7.09 -5.50
C CYS A 119 -1.45 7.75 -6.82
N ASN A 120 -0.45 8.31 -7.50
CA ASN A 120 -0.59 8.97 -8.78
C ASN A 120 0.17 8.20 -9.84
N TRP A 121 -0.43 8.05 -11.00
CA TRP A 121 0.20 7.47 -12.17
C TRP A 121 -0.03 8.38 -13.37
N PHE A 122 1.06 8.88 -13.94
CA PHE A 122 1.00 9.66 -15.17
C PHE A 122 1.35 8.77 -16.35
N ILE A 123 0.42 8.60 -17.27
CA ILE A 123 0.57 7.72 -18.43
C ILE A 123 0.75 8.57 -19.68
N LYS A 124 1.81 8.29 -20.43
CA LYS A 124 2.16 8.95 -21.68
C LYS A 124 2.30 7.92 -22.80
N ALA A 125 1.46 8.03 -23.81
CA ALA A 125 1.56 7.26 -25.05
C ALA A 125 2.29 8.06 -26.15
N PRO A 126 2.69 7.42 -27.26
CA PRO A 126 3.24 8.11 -28.43
C PRO A 126 2.28 9.17 -28.96
N GLN A 127 2.83 10.14 -29.70
CA GLN A 127 2.01 11.15 -30.36
C GLN A 127 0.99 10.47 -31.30
N GLU A 128 -0.22 11.00 -31.36
CA GLU A 128 -1.35 10.46 -32.14
C GLU A 128 -1.97 9.14 -31.62
N ALA A 129 -1.38 8.51 -30.60
CA ALA A 129 -2.01 7.41 -29.88
C ALA A 129 -2.97 7.90 -28.79
N ARG A 130 -3.85 7.01 -28.33
CA ARG A 130 -4.77 7.26 -27.20
C ARG A 130 -4.57 6.20 -26.12
N VAL A 131 -4.57 6.64 -24.87
CA VAL A 131 -4.47 5.74 -23.72
C VAL A 131 -5.85 5.13 -23.45
N ASN A 132 -5.93 3.80 -23.35
CA ASN A 132 -7.12 3.08 -22.91
C ASN A 132 -6.82 2.37 -21.58
N VAL A 133 -7.63 2.63 -20.56
CA VAL A 133 -7.51 2.01 -19.23
C VAL A 133 -8.74 1.16 -18.95
N TYR A 134 -8.51 -0.03 -18.41
CA TYR A 134 -9.51 -0.93 -17.87
C TYR A 134 -8.95 -1.59 -16.60
N PHE A 135 -9.83 -2.12 -15.76
CA PHE A 135 -9.42 -2.80 -14.53
C PHE A 135 -9.65 -4.30 -14.64
N GLU A 136 -8.60 -5.08 -14.42
CA GLU A 136 -8.71 -6.55 -14.31
C GLU A 136 -9.26 -6.98 -12.95
N THR A 137 -8.89 -6.24 -11.90
CA THR A 137 -9.43 -6.36 -10.55
C THR A 137 -9.67 -4.97 -10.01
N PHE A 138 -10.81 -4.76 -9.37
CA PHE A 138 -11.19 -3.47 -8.78
C PHE A 138 -12.02 -3.71 -7.53
N ASP A 139 -11.49 -3.26 -6.39
CA ASP A 139 -12.17 -3.27 -5.10
C ASP A 139 -11.68 -2.04 -4.32
N VAL A 140 -12.45 -0.96 -4.43
CA VAL A 140 -12.15 0.32 -3.82
C VAL A 140 -13.31 0.70 -2.92
N HIS A 141 -13.04 1.12 -1.69
CA HIS A 141 -14.07 1.31 -0.68
C HIS A 141 -15.15 2.32 -1.11
N GLY A 142 -16.29 1.78 -1.53
CA GLY A 142 -17.45 2.55 -1.97
C GLY A 142 -18.33 3.03 -0.82
N GLY A 143 -19.52 3.48 -1.19
CA GLY A 143 -20.53 3.94 -0.25
C GLY A 143 -21.20 2.82 0.54
N LEU A 144 -22.10 3.21 1.46
CA LEU A 144 -22.80 2.31 2.39
C LEU A 144 -23.59 1.16 1.76
N ASP A 145 -23.82 1.18 0.44
CA ASP A 145 -24.54 0.15 -0.30
C ASP A 145 -23.63 -0.95 -0.89
N GLY A 146 -22.30 -0.80 -0.84
CA GLY A 146 -21.33 -1.77 -1.36
C GLY A 146 -21.39 -1.99 -2.89
N VAL A 147 -22.22 -1.22 -3.60
CA VAL A 147 -22.57 -1.43 -5.02
C VAL A 147 -22.46 -0.13 -5.83
N SER A 148 -22.31 1.04 -5.17
CA SER A 148 -22.34 2.31 -5.88
C SER A 148 -21.07 2.58 -6.71
N ASN A 149 -21.16 2.25 -8.00
CA ASN A 149 -20.34 2.80 -9.10
C ASN A 149 -20.65 4.31 -9.34
N HIS A 150 -21.10 5.02 -8.30
CA HIS A 150 -21.69 6.34 -8.39
C HIS A 150 -20.77 7.35 -7.73
N GLU A 151 -20.33 8.36 -8.48
CA GLU A 151 -19.35 9.40 -8.08
C GLU A 151 -19.63 10.07 -6.72
N THR A 152 -20.89 10.04 -6.26
CA THR A 152 -21.38 10.82 -5.12
C THR A 152 -21.29 10.13 -3.76
N ASN A 153 -20.95 8.84 -3.68
CA ASN A 153 -20.92 8.10 -2.41
C ASN A 153 -19.59 7.35 -2.15
N CYS A 154 -18.54 7.66 -2.90
CA CYS A 154 -17.24 7.03 -2.71
C CYS A 154 -16.55 7.54 -1.45
N LYS A 155 -16.15 6.62 -0.55
CA LYS A 155 -15.25 6.98 0.55
C LYS A 155 -13.81 7.10 0.03
N ASP A 156 -13.36 6.06 -0.66
CA ASP A 156 -12.14 6.06 -1.47
C ASP A 156 -12.53 6.02 -2.94
N PHE A 157 -11.69 6.52 -3.85
CA PHE A 157 -12.00 6.54 -5.28
C PHE A 157 -10.74 6.51 -6.12
N VAL A 158 -10.82 5.88 -7.30
CA VAL A 158 -9.89 6.16 -8.39
C VAL A 158 -10.44 7.32 -9.20
N GLU A 159 -9.66 8.39 -9.32
CA GLU A 159 -9.92 9.50 -10.22
C GLU A 159 -9.17 9.32 -11.55
N ILE A 160 -9.91 9.38 -12.65
CA ILE A 160 -9.39 9.28 -14.02
C ILE A 160 -9.48 10.66 -14.67
N ARG A 161 -8.34 11.21 -15.10
CA ARG A 161 -8.25 12.51 -15.78
C ARG A 161 -7.62 12.34 -17.16
N GLN A 162 -8.27 12.84 -18.21
CA GLN A 162 -7.77 12.74 -19.59
C GLN A 162 -6.79 13.86 -19.97
N SER A 163 -6.20 14.53 -18.96
CA SER A 163 -5.24 15.63 -19.10
C SER A 163 -5.72 16.80 -19.97
N LEU A 164 -7.04 17.06 -19.98
CA LEU A 164 -7.65 18.19 -20.69
C LEU A 164 -7.79 19.42 -19.77
N PRO A 165 -7.51 20.64 -20.26
CA PRO A 165 -7.70 21.86 -19.48
C PRO A 165 -9.13 22.03 -18.97
N GLY A 166 -9.30 22.19 -17.66
CA GLY A 166 -10.61 22.43 -17.03
C GLY A 166 -11.54 21.22 -16.92
N GLN A 167 -11.11 20.03 -17.37
CA GLN A 167 -11.89 18.81 -17.22
C GLN A 167 -11.88 18.33 -15.76
N LYS A 168 -13.06 18.08 -15.20
CA LYS A 168 -13.19 17.37 -13.92
C LYS A 168 -12.84 15.89 -14.13
N GLY A 169 -12.05 15.31 -13.22
CA GLY A 169 -11.78 13.88 -13.25
C GLY A 169 -13.04 13.07 -12.96
N ILE A 170 -13.11 11.90 -13.58
CA ILE A 170 -14.18 10.92 -13.37
C ILE A 170 -13.78 10.11 -12.13
N LYS A 171 -14.67 10.03 -11.14
CA LYS A 171 -14.39 9.29 -9.90
C LYS A 171 -15.12 7.96 -9.88
N VAL A 172 -14.41 6.89 -9.52
CA VAL A 172 -14.99 5.55 -9.45
C VAL A 172 -14.58 4.83 -8.17
N CYS A 173 -15.50 4.07 -7.61
CA CYS A 173 -15.32 3.23 -6.42
C CYS A 173 -16.28 2.03 -6.50
N GLY A 174 -16.22 1.15 -5.50
CA GLY A 174 -16.99 -0.09 -5.44
C GLY A 174 -16.18 -1.31 -5.85
N GLY A 175 -16.88 -2.44 -6.02
CA GLY A 175 -16.29 -3.70 -6.46
C GLY A 175 -16.64 -4.03 -7.91
N ASN A 176 -15.71 -4.67 -8.62
CA ASN A 176 -15.91 -5.29 -9.93
C ASN A 176 -16.25 -4.31 -11.06
N MET A 177 -15.22 -3.66 -11.61
CA MET A 177 -15.33 -2.63 -12.64
C MET A 177 -15.12 -3.21 -14.04
N SER A 178 -16.18 -3.22 -14.86
CA SER A 178 -16.14 -3.74 -16.25
C SER A 178 -16.01 -2.64 -17.32
N ARG A 179 -15.99 -1.37 -16.91
CA ARG A 179 -15.88 -0.23 -17.83
C ARG A 179 -14.42 0.04 -18.18
N SER A 180 -14.19 0.55 -19.39
CA SER A 180 -12.92 1.12 -19.81
C SER A 180 -13.06 2.61 -20.12
N TRP A 181 -11.93 3.33 -20.06
CA TRP A 181 -11.84 4.76 -20.34
C TRP A 181 -10.74 5.01 -21.34
N ILE A 182 -11.08 5.73 -22.41
CA ILE A 182 -10.15 6.13 -23.45
C ILE A 182 -9.90 7.62 -23.28
N ALA A 183 -8.64 8.05 -23.25
CA ALA A 183 -8.28 9.47 -23.25
C ALA A 183 -8.47 10.09 -24.65
N GLU A 184 -8.85 11.37 -24.66
CA GLU A 184 -8.89 12.19 -25.88
C GLU A 184 -7.48 12.55 -26.39
N THR A 185 -6.49 12.48 -25.50
CA THR A 185 -5.08 12.76 -25.80
C THR A 185 -4.22 11.52 -25.59
N ASN A 186 -2.93 11.65 -25.87
CA ASN A 186 -1.93 10.62 -25.54
C ASN A 186 -1.54 10.64 -24.05
N LEU A 187 -2.20 11.44 -23.22
CA LEU A 187 -1.89 11.64 -21.81
C LEU A 187 -3.08 11.27 -20.92
N MET A 188 -2.83 10.51 -19.86
CA MET A 188 -3.83 10.19 -18.84
C MET A 188 -3.23 10.27 -17.44
N TRP A 189 -3.99 10.76 -16.48
CA TRP A 189 -3.67 10.77 -15.07
C TRP A 189 -4.65 9.85 -14.34
N LEU A 190 -4.10 8.94 -13.53
CA LEU A 190 -4.85 8.14 -12.57
C LEU A 190 -4.41 8.52 -11.16
N THR A 191 -5.37 8.71 -10.26
CA THR A 191 -5.10 8.93 -8.85
C THR A 191 -5.98 8.00 -8.02
N LEU A 192 -5.41 7.24 -7.09
CA LEU A 192 -6.13 6.54 -6.02
C LEU A 192 -5.91 7.30 -4.71
#